data_AF-A0A2S5DMJ7-F1
#
_entry.id   AF-A0A2S5DMJ7-F1
#
_cell.length_a   1.000
_cell.length_b   1.000
_cell.length_c   1.000
_cell.angle_alpha   90.00
_cell.angle_beta   90.00
_cell.angle_gamma   90.00
#
_symmetry.space_group_name_H-M   'P 1'
#
loop_
_entity.id
_entity.type
_entity.pdbx_description
1 polymer ?
#
loop_
_entity_poly.entity_id
_entity_poly.type
_entity_poly.pdbx_seq_one_letter_code
_entity_poly.pdbx_strand_id
1 'polypeptide(L)'
;MDKKKNGEISGATLAAVNAEIAKDMPRFMDNLFGKGEWQYDEAEKLYIARDPKYDGPGFGFIAVNPDGTFFTGVRPVDVLQ
;
A
#
# COMPACT_ATOMS: atom_id res chain seq x y z
N MET A 1 7.57 -15.15 -33.84
CA MET A 1 6.59 -14.76 -32.80
C MET A 1 7.38 -14.43 -31.54
N ASP A 2 7.81 -13.18 -31.42
CA ASP A 2 8.63 -12.69 -30.31
C ASP A 2 7.77 -12.55 -29.05
N LYS A 3 8.04 -13.40 -28.05
CA LYS A 3 7.47 -13.26 -26.71
C LYS A 3 7.96 -11.94 -26.12
N LYS A 4 7.04 -11.00 -25.89
CA LYS A 4 7.28 -9.78 -25.10
C LYS A 4 7.98 -10.17 -23.79
N LYS A 5 9.24 -9.77 -23.63
CA LYS A 5 9.92 -9.79 -22.33
C LYS A 5 9.23 -8.77 -21.43
N ASN A 6 8.36 -9.24 -20.54
CA ASN A 6 7.99 -8.46 -19.36
C ASN A 6 9.30 -8.21 -18.60
N GLY A 7 9.76 -6.96 -18.59
CA GLY A 7 11.00 -6.58 -17.92
C GLY A 7 10.85 -6.76 -16.43
N GLU A 8 11.47 -7.78 -15.86
CA GLU A 8 11.68 -7.87 -14.42
C GLU A 8 12.52 -6.67 -14.00
N ILE A 9 11.93 -5.80 -13.19
CA ILE A 9 12.64 -4.71 -12.53
C ILE A 9 13.60 -5.36 -11.54
N SER A 10 14.89 -5.06 -11.64
CA SER A 10 15.89 -5.63 -10.74
C SER A 10 15.58 -5.28 -9.28
N GLY A 11 15.93 -6.16 -8.33
CA GLY A 11 15.74 -5.89 -6.90
C GLY A 11 16.42 -4.60 -6.43
N ALA A 12 17.55 -4.22 -7.03
CA ALA A 12 18.23 -2.96 -6.75
C ALA A 12 17.42 -1.73 -7.19
N THR A 13 16.71 -1.84 -8.31
CA THR A 13 15.81 -0.78 -8.80
C THR A 13 14.58 -0.63 -7.91
N LEU A 14 14.00 -1.74 -7.45
CA LEU A 14 12.90 -1.73 -6.47
C LEU A 14 13.30 -1.04 -5.16
N ALA A 15 14.48 -1.37 -4.61
CA ALA A 15 14.99 -0.75 -3.39
C ALA A 15 15.20 0.77 -3.55
N ALA A 16 15.69 1.22 -4.71
CA ALA A 16 15.87 2.65 -4.97
C ALA A 16 14.53 3.39 -5.08
N VAL A 17 13.51 2.79 -5.71
CA VAL A 17 12.15 3.35 -5.77
C VAL A 17 11.55 3.46 -4.37
N ASN A 18 11.66 2.40 -3.57
CA ASN A 18 11.21 2.38 -2.18
C ASN A 18 11.90 3.47 -1.32
N ALA A 19 13.21 3.66 -1.50
CA ALA A 19 13.95 4.71 -0.80
C ALA A 19 13.51 6.13 -1.20
N GLU A 20 13.09 6.35 -2.45
CA GLU A 20 12.54 7.64 -2.89
C GLU A 20 11.15 7.87 -2.29
N ILE A 21 10.30 6.84 -2.28
CA ILE A 21 8.96 6.87 -1.68
C ILE A 21 9.04 7.26 -0.20
N ALA A 22 9.98 6.67 0.54
CA ALA A 22 10.19 6.93 1.96
C ALA A 22 10.49 8.40 2.31
N LYS A 23 10.90 9.24 1.33
CA LYS A 23 11.18 10.66 1.56
C LYS A 23 9.92 11.51 1.75
N ASP A 24 8.79 11.11 1.16
CA ASP A 24 7.52 11.84 1.23
C ASP A 24 6.35 10.86 1.12
N MET A 25 6.18 10.04 2.16
CA MET A 25 5.10 9.06 2.26
C MET A 25 3.71 9.68 2.15
N PRO A 26 3.38 10.82 2.78
CA PRO A 26 2.05 11.44 2.60
C PRO A 26 1.73 11.76 1.13
N ARG A 27 2.69 12.34 0.38
CA ARG A 27 2.49 12.59 -1.05
C ARG A 27 2.35 11.28 -1.84
N PHE A 28 3.14 10.26 -1.49
CA PHE A 28 3.04 8.96 -2.14
C PHE A 28 1.65 8.34 -1.94
N MET A 29 1.12 8.38 -0.71
CA MET A 29 -0.23 7.90 -0.39
C MET A 29 -1.32 8.71 -1.10
N ASP A 30 -1.19 10.04 -1.14
CA ASP A 30 -2.10 10.91 -1.91
C ASP A 30 -2.15 10.54 -3.40
N ASN A 31 -0.99 10.18 -3.99
CA ASN A 31 -0.91 9.77 -5.39
C ASN A 31 -1.51 8.38 -5.63
N LEU A 32 -1.41 7.46 -4.66
CA LEU A 32 -1.92 6.10 -4.79
C LEU A 32 -3.43 6.00 -4.57
N PHE A 33 -3.92 6.65 -3.52
CA PHE A 33 -5.30 6.46 -3.03
C PHE A 33 -6.16 7.71 -3.16
N GLY A 34 -5.54 8.88 -3.25
CA GLY A 34 -6.24 10.17 -3.21
C GLY A 34 -6.13 10.85 -1.85
N LYS A 35 -6.22 12.17 -1.86
CA LYS A 35 -6.18 13.00 -0.64
C LYS A 35 -7.38 12.69 0.25
N GLY A 36 -7.11 12.30 1.50
CA GLY A 36 -8.14 11.98 2.49
C GLY A 36 -8.68 10.55 2.42
N GLU A 37 -8.18 9.72 1.50
CA GLU A 37 -8.60 8.32 1.33
C GLU A 37 -7.69 7.32 2.07
N TRP A 38 -6.81 7.83 2.94
CA TRP A 38 -5.89 7.05 3.75
C TRP A 38 -5.70 7.70 5.12
N GLN A 39 -5.28 6.89 6.10
CA GLN A 39 -4.95 7.33 7.45
C GLN A 39 -3.60 6.75 7.90
N TYR A 40 -2.94 7.41 8.83
CA TYR A 40 -1.75 6.87 9.48
C TYR A 40 -2.15 6.27 10.84
N ASP A 41 -1.82 5.00 11.05
CA ASP A 41 -1.92 4.34 12.34
C ASP A 41 -0.62 4.57 13.12
N GLU A 42 -0.68 5.39 14.17
CA GLU A 42 0.51 5.71 14.98
C GLU A 42 1.02 4.52 15.81
N ALA A 43 0.13 3.61 16.21
CA ALA A 43 0.49 2.46 17.03
C ALA A 43 1.26 1.42 16.22
N GLU A 44 0.76 1.12 15.02
CA GLU A 44 1.38 0.15 14.11
C GLU A 44 2.43 0.78 13.20
N LYS A 45 2.46 2.12 13.11
CA LYS A 45 3.31 2.91 12.19
C LYS A 45 3.06 2.57 10.73
N LEU A 46 1.78 2.39 10.37
CA LEU A 46 1.34 1.98 9.04
C LEU A 46 0.48 3.07 8.39
N TYR A 47 0.62 3.22 7.09
CA TYR A 47 -0.30 4.00 6.28
C TYR A 47 -1.37 3.08 5.73
N ILE A 48 -2.63 3.31 6.07
CA ILE A 48 -3.75 2.39 5.79
C ILE A 48 -4.75 3.09 4.88
N ALA A 49 -5.09 2.42 3.78
CA ALA A 49 -6.16 2.83 2.88
C ALA A 49 -7.18 1.69 2.69
N ARG A 50 -8.40 2.01 2.29
CA ARG A 50 -9.40 1.00 1.93
C ARG A 50 -8.93 0.24 0.68
N ASP A 51 -9.08 -1.08 0.65
CA ASP A 51 -8.88 -1.86 -0.58
C ASP A 51 -10.12 -1.72 -1.49
N PRO A 52 -10.03 -1.03 -2.64
CA PRO A 52 -11.17 -0.85 -3.54
C PRO A 52 -11.59 -2.15 -4.24
N LYS A 53 -10.75 -3.20 -4.21
CA LYS A 53 -11.04 -4.51 -4.81
C LYS A 53 -11.76 -5.45 -3.86
N TYR A 54 -11.87 -5.09 -2.59
CA TYR A 54 -12.53 -5.90 -1.58
C TYR A 54 -14.00 -5.50 -1.41
N ASP A 55 -14.90 -6.44 -1.68
CA ASP A 55 -16.36 -6.27 -1.62
C ASP A 55 -17.03 -7.19 -0.58
N GLY A 56 -16.24 -7.96 0.16
CA GLY A 56 -16.72 -8.88 1.19
C GLY A 56 -17.13 -8.19 2.51
N PRO A 57 -17.69 -8.96 3.46
CA PRO A 57 -18.05 -8.44 4.78
C PRO A 57 -16.81 -8.03 5.59
N GLY A 58 -16.89 -6.91 6.29
CA GLY A 58 -15.78 -6.35 7.06
C GLY A 58 -15.12 -5.16 6.38
N PHE A 59 -13.86 -4.89 6.73
CA PHE A 59 -13.06 -3.81 6.17
C PHE A 59 -11.78 -4.37 5.54
N GLY A 60 -11.79 -4.46 4.20
CA GLY A 60 -10.59 -4.76 3.41
C GLY A 60 -9.69 -3.53 3.34
N PHE A 61 -8.39 -3.73 3.58
CA PHE A 61 -7.42 -2.65 3.64
C PHE A 61 -6.12 -2.99 2.92
N ILE A 62 -5.42 -1.94 2.49
CA ILE A 62 -4.04 -1.96 2.04
C ILE A 62 -3.22 -1.19 3.09
N ALA A 63 -2.22 -1.85 3.68
CA ALA A 63 -1.30 -1.24 4.64
C ALA A 63 0.08 -1.09 4.01
N VAL A 64 0.62 0.12 4.06
CA VAL A 64 1.91 0.50 3.48
C VAL A 64 2.87 0.88 4.61
N ASN A 65 4.03 0.23 4.62
CA ASN A 65 5.12 0.54 5.53
C ASN A 65 5.80 1.86 5.15
N PRO A 66 6.51 2.53 6.08
CA PRO A 66 7.30 3.73 5.77
C PRO A 66 8.38 3.55 4.71
N ASP A 67 8.80 2.32 4.43
CA ASP A 67 9.76 1.98 3.36
C ASP A 67 9.10 1.75 1.98
N GLY A 68 7.78 1.95 1.86
CA GLY A 68 7.02 1.76 0.63
C GLY A 68 6.63 0.32 0.32
N THR A 69 7.04 -0.67 1.11
CA THR A 69 6.50 -2.03 1.01
C THR A 69 5.06 -2.08 1.52
N PHE A 70 4.25 -3.04 1.05
CA PHE A 70 2.83 -3.09 1.44
C PHE A 70 2.30 -4.52 1.56
N PHE A 71 1.19 -4.66 2.26
CA PHE A 71 0.38 -5.87 2.33
C PHE A 71 -1.12 -5.53 2.37
N THR A 72 -1.96 -6.53 2.15
CA THR A 72 -3.43 -6.40 2.21
C THR A 72 -4.00 -7.27 3.33
N GLY A 73 -5.11 -6.85 3.91
CA GLY A 73 -5.81 -7.62 4.93
C GLY A 73 -7.29 -7.31 4.98
N VAL A 74 -8.02 -8.06 5.82
CA VAL A 74 -9.44 -7.84 6.09
C VAL A 74 -9.65 -7.83 7.59
N ARG A 75 -10.21 -6.75 8.12
CA ARG A 75 -10.79 -6.74 9.47
C ARG A 75 -12.20 -7.33 9.42
N PRO A 76 -12.49 -8.45 10.13
CA PRO A 76 -13.82 -9.01 10.18
C PRO A 76 -14.81 -8.03 10.85
N VAL A 77 -16.08 -8.10 10.44
CA VAL A 77 -17.19 -7.30 11.01
C VAL A 77 -17.34 -7.48 12.52
N ASP A 78 -17.03 -8.67 13.04
CA ASP A 78 -17.25 -9.04 14.44
C ASP A 78 -16.16 -8.50 15.39
N VAL A 79 -15.13 -7.86 14.85
CA VAL A 79 -14.07 -7.21 15.65
C VAL A 79 -14.40 -5.73 15.77
N LEU A 80 -15.24 -5.38 16.75
CA LEU A 80 -15.46 -4.01 17.21
C LEU A 80 -14.40 -3.66 18.26
N GLN A 81 -13.71 -2.52 18.09
CA GLN A 81 -12.88 -1.90 19.14
C GLN A 81 -13.71 -0.84 19.86
#